data_AF-X1VMJ3-F1
#
_entry.id   AF-X1VMJ3-F1
#
_cell.length_a   1.000
_cell.length_b   1.000
_cell.length_c   1.000
_cell.angle_alpha   90.00
_cell.angle_beta   90.00
_cell.angle_gamma   90.00
#
_symmetry.space_group_name_H-M   'P 1'
#
loop_
_entity.id
_entity.type
_entity.pdbx_description
1 polymer ?
#
loop_
_entity_poly.entity_id
_entity_poly.type
_entity_poly.pdbx_seq_one_letter_code
_entity_poly.pdbx_strand_id
1 'polypeptide(L)'
;AIVNAANSSLMGGGGVDGAIHRAGGPAILEECKQIVARQGRLPTGKAVMTAGGNLKARYVIHTVGPIWRGGDKGEPELLASAYQESLKLAMENQLSSISFPSISTGAYGYPVDKASRVAMGAVIAS
;
A
#
# COMPACT_ATOMS: atom_id res chain seq x y z
N ALA A 1 -2.57 -10.52 5.65
CA ALA A 1 -1.91 -9.96 4.46
C ALA A 1 -0.71 -9.10 4.89
N ILE A 2 0.23 -8.84 3.98
CA ILE A 2 1.23 -7.78 4.16
C ILE A 2 0.89 -6.63 3.22
N VAL A 3 1.00 -5.39 3.71
CA VAL A 3 0.77 -4.20 2.89
C VAL A 3 2.08 -3.75 2.26
N ASN A 4 2.01 -3.40 0.98
CA ASN A 4 3.10 -2.83 0.22
C ASN A 4 2.86 -1.33 0.00
N ALA A 5 3.83 -0.50 0.40
CA ALA A 5 3.87 0.91 0.04
C ALA A 5 4.37 1.05 -1.41
N ALA A 6 3.44 0.87 -2.35
CA ALA A 6 3.70 0.85 -3.78
C ALA A 6 3.65 2.27 -4.38
N ASN A 7 3.98 2.34 -5.67
CA ASN A 7 3.76 3.52 -6.50
C ASN A 7 2.64 3.26 -7.53
N SER A 8 2.10 4.32 -8.15
CA SER A 8 0.96 4.21 -9.08
C SER A 8 1.17 3.28 -10.28
N SER A 9 2.41 2.93 -10.63
CA SER A 9 2.65 1.97 -11.72
C SER A 9 2.38 0.52 -11.31
N LEU A 10 2.43 0.19 -10.01
CA LEU A 10 2.44 -1.18 -9.49
C LEU A 10 3.57 -2.09 -10.03
N MET A 11 4.56 -1.54 -10.73
CA MET A 11 5.64 -2.31 -11.36
C MET A 11 6.86 -2.50 -10.43
N GLY A 12 6.63 -2.47 -9.13
CA GLY A 12 7.69 -2.47 -8.13
C GLY A 12 8.46 -1.14 -8.05
N GLY A 13 9.50 -1.14 -7.22
CA GLY A 13 10.30 0.05 -6.93
C GLY A 13 11.44 -0.25 -5.95
N GLY A 14 11.94 0.81 -5.30
CA GLY A 14 12.91 0.69 -4.20
C GLY A 14 12.24 0.42 -2.84
N GLY A 15 13.03 0.45 -1.77
CA GLY A 15 12.52 0.35 -0.39
C GLY A 15 11.76 -0.96 -0.11
N VAL A 16 10.63 -0.83 0.60
CA VAL A 16 9.77 -1.99 0.95
C VAL A 16 9.12 -2.63 -0.28
N ASP A 17 8.79 -1.85 -1.31
CA ASP A 17 8.19 -2.34 -2.55
C ASP A 17 9.12 -3.34 -3.25
N GLY A 18 10.38 -2.93 -3.46
CA GLY A 18 11.39 -3.82 -4.01
C GLY A 18 11.67 -5.04 -3.12
N ALA A 19 11.64 -4.89 -1.80
CA ALA A 19 11.85 -6.01 -0.88
C ALA A 19 10.73 -7.04 -0.97
N ILE A 20 9.47 -6.60 -1.03
CA ILE A 20 8.29 -7.47 -1.18
C ILE A 20 8.33 -8.18 -2.53
N HIS A 21 8.60 -7.47 -3.63
CA HIS A 21 8.71 -8.10 -4.96
C HIS A 21 9.84 -9.13 -5.02
N ARG A 22 11.02 -8.83 -4.46
CA ARG A 22 12.13 -9.80 -4.43
C ARG A 22 11.79 -11.06 -3.62
N ALA A 23 11.17 -10.89 -2.46
CA ALA A 23 10.86 -12.01 -1.57
C ALA A 23 9.65 -12.84 -2.06
N GLY A 24 8.64 -12.18 -2.63
CA GLY A 24 7.43 -12.84 -3.13
C GLY A 24 7.56 -13.41 -4.54
N GLY A 25 8.62 -13.06 -5.26
CA GLY A 25 8.90 -13.61 -6.58
C GLY A 25 8.04 -13.02 -7.71
N PRO A 26 8.19 -13.54 -8.94
CA PRO A 26 7.65 -12.91 -10.14
C PRO A 26 6.11 -12.92 -10.21
N ALA A 27 5.44 -13.86 -9.53
CA ALA A 27 3.98 -13.97 -9.54
C ALA A 27 3.28 -12.67 -9.13
N ILE A 28 3.80 -11.96 -8.11
CA ILE A 28 3.26 -10.67 -7.66
C ILE A 28 3.28 -9.64 -8.80
N LEU A 29 4.40 -9.54 -9.53
CA LEU A 29 4.54 -8.57 -10.61
C LEU A 29 3.61 -8.90 -11.78
N GLU A 30 3.42 -10.17 -12.10
CA GLU A 30 2.51 -10.57 -13.18
C GLU A 30 1.05 -10.24 -12.84
N GLU A 31 0.60 -10.48 -11.60
CA GLU A 31 -0.73 -10.05 -11.16
C GLU A 31 -0.88 -8.52 -11.15
N CYS A 32 0.14 -7.78 -10.71
CA CYS A 32 0.16 -6.32 -10.81
C CYS A 32 -0.02 -5.83 -12.26
N LYS A 33 0.67 -6.46 -13.23
CA LYS A 33 0.52 -6.13 -14.66
C LYS A 33 -0.89 -6.38 -15.15
N GLN A 34 -1.51 -7.49 -14.77
CA GLN A 34 -2.90 -7.81 -15.13
C GLN A 34 -3.88 -6.77 -14.56
N ILE A 35 -3.68 -6.37 -13.29
CA ILE A 35 -4.48 -5.32 -12.66
C ILE A 35 -4.35 -4.00 -13.44
N VAL A 36 -3.12 -3.57 -13.74
CA VAL A 36 -2.88 -2.32 -14.48
C VAL A 36 -3.43 -2.39 -15.91
N ALA A 37 -3.33 -3.53 -16.58
CA ALA A 37 -3.92 -3.72 -17.91
C ALA A 37 -5.45 -3.58 -17.89
N ARG A 38 -6.10 -3.99 -16.79
CA ARG A 38 -7.56 -3.94 -16.64
C ARG A 38 -8.09 -2.56 -16.25
N GLN A 39 -7.42 -1.86 -15.33
CA GLN A 39 -7.96 -0.64 -14.71
C GLN A 39 -7.05 0.60 -14.85
N GLY A 40 -5.89 0.46 -15.47
CA GLY A 40 -4.87 1.49 -15.52
C GLY A 40 -4.06 1.60 -14.21
N ARG A 41 -3.34 2.72 -14.09
CA ARG A 41 -2.49 3.02 -12.93
C ARG A 41 -3.31 3.15 -11.65
N LEU A 42 -2.75 2.73 -10.53
CA LEU A 42 -3.42 2.86 -9.24
C LEU A 42 -3.32 4.31 -8.72
N PRO A 43 -4.45 5.01 -8.48
CA PRO A 43 -4.43 6.36 -7.94
C PRO A 43 -3.90 6.39 -6.50
N THR A 44 -3.35 7.54 -6.09
CA THR A 44 -2.99 7.82 -4.70
C THR A 44 -4.21 7.66 -3.78
N GLY A 45 -3.99 7.07 -2.60
CA GLY A 45 -5.03 6.78 -1.62
C GLY A 45 -5.83 5.51 -1.90
N LYS A 46 -5.53 4.77 -2.98
CA LYS A 46 -6.21 3.52 -3.34
C LYS A 46 -5.35 2.29 -3.07
N ALA A 47 -6.00 1.13 -3.00
CA ALA A 47 -5.36 -0.15 -2.77
C ALA A 47 -5.90 -1.23 -3.72
N VAL A 48 -5.07 -2.23 -4.02
CA VAL A 48 -5.42 -3.46 -4.75
C VAL A 48 -4.77 -4.66 -4.07
N MET A 49 -5.22 -5.87 -4.37
CA MET A 49 -4.70 -7.10 -3.79
C MET A 49 -4.18 -8.06 -4.87
N THR A 50 -3.07 -8.73 -4.56
CA THR A 50 -2.51 -9.86 -5.32
C THR A 50 -2.27 -11.04 -4.38
N ALA A 51 -1.99 -12.22 -4.94
CA ALA A 51 -1.47 -13.34 -4.17
C ALA A 51 -0.12 -13.02 -3.53
N GLY A 52 0.21 -13.74 -2.44
CA GLY A 52 1.50 -13.60 -1.74
C GLY A 52 2.73 -14.06 -2.51
N GLY A 53 2.55 -14.78 -3.63
CA GLY A 53 3.63 -15.50 -4.30
C GLY A 53 4.37 -16.43 -3.32
N ASN A 54 5.69 -16.23 -3.21
CA ASN A 54 6.56 -17.01 -2.31
C ASN A 54 6.56 -16.54 -0.85
N LEU A 55 5.81 -15.48 -0.50
CA LEU A 55 5.74 -14.99 0.87
C LEU A 55 4.94 -15.95 1.76
N LYS A 56 5.24 -15.94 3.06
CA LYS A 56 4.39 -16.61 4.07
C LYS A 56 2.99 -16.00 4.18
N ALA A 57 2.85 -14.71 3.82
CA ALA A 57 1.56 -14.04 3.80
C ALA A 57 0.76 -14.51 2.58
N ARG A 58 -0.51 -14.90 2.77
CA ARG A 58 -1.39 -15.35 1.68
C ARG A 58 -1.61 -14.31 0.57
N TYR A 59 -1.60 -13.03 0.94
CA TYR A 59 -1.89 -11.91 0.05
C TYR A 59 -0.96 -10.73 0.30
N VAL A 60 -0.67 -9.99 -0.76
CA VAL A 60 -0.10 -8.65 -0.71
C VAL A 60 -1.16 -7.62 -1.06
N ILE A 61 -1.32 -6.60 -0.22
CA ILE A 61 -2.17 -5.45 -0.52
C ILE A 61 -1.28 -4.29 -0.94
N HIS A 62 -1.35 -3.88 -2.20
CA HIS A 62 -0.57 -2.79 -2.74
C HIS A 62 -1.37 -1.49 -2.61
N THR A 63 -0.83 -0.51 -1.91
CA THR A 63 -1.46 0.81 -1.79
C THR A 63 -0.48 1.92 -2.14
N VAL A 64 -1.01 3.03 -2.67
CA VAL A 64 -0.22 4.19 -3.06
C VAL A 64 -0.47 5.31 -2.06
N GLY A 65 0.51 5.57 -1.20
CA GLY A 65 0.49 6.74 -0.33
C GLY A 65 0.79 8.04 -1.09
N PRO A 66 0.51 9.22 -0.54
CA PRO A 66 0.83 10.50 -1.18
C PRO A 66 2.32 10.84 -1.03
N ILE A 67 2.84 11.60 -2.01
CA ILE A 67 4.11 12.31 -1.89
C ILE A 67 3.87 13.54 -1.03
N TRP A 68 4.70 13.76 0.00
CA TRP A 68 4.61 14.92 0.86
C TRP A 68 5.00 16.20 0.13
N ARG A 69 4.13 17.21 0.18
CA ARG A 69 4.31 18.52 -0.48
C ARG A 69 4.03 19.70 0.45
N GLY A 70 3.98 19.46 1.76
CA GLY A 70 3.76 20.51 2.77
C GLY A 70 2.56 20.25 3.69
N GLY A 71 1.68 19.31 3.34
CA GLY A 71 0.52 18.92 4.15
C GLY A 71 -0.75 19.71 3.84
N ASP A 72 -0.73 20.59 2.84
CA ASP A 72 -1.85 21.45 2.42
C ASP A 72 -2.48 21.02 1.08
N LYS A 73 -2.03 19.90 0.50
CA LYS A 73 -2.49 19.37 -0.80
C LYS A 73 -3.36 18.12 -0.66
N GLY A 74 -3.89 17.87 0.53
CA GLY A 74 -4.71 16.70 0.83
C GLY A 74 -3.91 15.45 1.18
N GLU A 75 -2.61 15.57 1.48
CA GLU A 75 -1.79 14.41 1.86
C GLU A 75 -2.29 13.68 3.10
N PRO A 76 -2.78 14.33 4.17
CA PRO A 76 -3.36 13.63 5.31
C PRO A 76 -4.54 12.73 4.91
N GLU A 77 -5.47 13.24 4.10
CA GLU A 77 -6.67 12.51 3.67
C GLU A 77 -6.31 11.36 2.73
N LEU A 78 -5.39 11.59 1.79
CA LEU A 78 -4.90 10.56 0.88
C LEU A 78 -4.13 9.46 1.61
N LEU A 79 -3.33 9.80 2.62
CA LEU A 79 -2.63 8.81 3.44
C LEU A 79 -3.63 8.01 4.27
N ALA A 80 -4.63 8.65 4.89
CA ALA A 80 -5.69 7.96 5.62
C ALA A 80 -6.45 6.98 4.70
N SER A 81 -6.82 7.43 3.50
CA SER A 81 -7.47 6.61 2.47
C SER A 81 -6.63 5.38 2.09
N ALA A 82 -5.30 5.51 1.96
CA ALA A 82 -4.42 4.37 1.68
C ALA A 82 -4.49 3.27 2.77
N TYR A 83 -4.53 3.67 4.06
CA TYR A 83 -4.72 2.74 5.17
C TYR A 83 -6.13 2.13 5.16
N GLN A 84 -7.17 2.95 5.01
CA GLN A 84 -8.56 2.52 5.07
C GLN A 84 -8.94 1.58 3.92
N GLU A 85 -8.53 1.88 2.68
CA GLU A 85 -8.77 1.00 1.53
C GLU A 85 -8.01 -0.33 1.67
N SER A 86 -6.83 -0.31 2.29
CA SER A 86 -6.09 -1.54 2.58
C SER A 86 -6.79 -2.41 3.63
N LEU A 87 -7.32 -1.79 4.70
CA LEU A 87 -8.12 -2.48 5.72
C LEU A 87 -9.43 -3.02 5.15
N LYS A 88 -10.12 -2.23 4.33
CA LYS A 88 -11.33 -2.63 3.62
C LYS A 88 -11.11 -3.89 2.79
N LEU A 89 -10.06 -3.93 1.97
CA LEU A 89 -9.72 -5.12 1.19
C LEU A 89 -9.43 -6.34 2.09
N ALA A 90 -8.77 -6.15 3.23
CA ALA A 90 -8.53 -7.24 4.17
C ALA A 90 -9.83 -7.78 4.79
N MET A 91 -10.77 -6.89 5.14
CA MET A 91 -12.08 -7.26 5.68
C MET A 91 -12.95 -7.98 4.63
N GLU A 92 -13.01 -7.45 3.41
CA GLU A 92 -13.75 -8.06 2.29
C GLU A 92 -13.24 -9.47 1.96
N ASN A 93 -11.94 -9.71 2.17
CA ASN A 93 -11.31 -11.02 1.99
C ASN A 93 -11.22 -11.84 3.29
N GLN A 94 -11.92 -11.43 4.35
CA GLN A 94 -12.06 -12.16 5.62
C GLN A 94 -10.70 -12.51 6.26
N LEU A 95 -9.73 -11.59 6.17
CA LEU A 95 -8.41 -11.80 6.74
C LEU A 95 -8.41 -11.45 8.23
N SER A 96 -7.87 -12.35 9.05
CA SER A 96 -7.76 -12.15 10.51
C SER A 96 -6.55 -11.33 10.95
N SER A 97 -5.60 -11.06 10.05
CA SER A 97 -4.39 -10.28 10.36
C SER A 97 -3.86 -9.53 9.14
N ILE A 98 -3.28 -8.36 9.40
CA ILE A 98 -2.67 -7.47 8.42
C ILE A 98 -1.44 -6.78 9.04
N SER A 99 -0.38 -6.61 8.25
CA SER A 99 0.83 -5.87 8.66
C SER A 99 1.06 -4.69 7.73
N PHE A 100 1.28 -3.51 8.31
CA PHE A 100 1.55 -2.28 7.58
C PHE A 100 3.01 -1.84 7.69
N PRO A 101 3.63 -1.34 6.60
CA PRO A 101 4.81 -0.51 6.70
C PRO A 101 4.43 0.92 7.11
N SER A 102 5.43 1.76 7.35
CA SER A 102 5.24 3.20 7.49
C SER A 102 5.05 3.82 6.10
N ILE A 103 3.79 3.90 5.62
CA ILE A 103 3.47 4.34 4.26
C ILE A 103 3.89 5.81 4.08
N SER A 104 4.46 6.12 2.91
CA SER A 104 4.93 7.46 2.50
C SER A 104 6.13 8.06 3.26
N THR A 105 6.63 7.45 4.33
CA THR A 105 7.70 8.04 5.16
C THR A 105 9.12 7.79 4.65
N GLY A 106 9.27 6.97 3.59
CA GLY A 106 10.54 6.76 2.88
C GLY A 106 10.73 7.77 1.75
N ALA A 107 10.86 7.28 0.52
CA ALA A 107 11.12 8.10 -0.67
C ALA A 107 10.04 9.18 -0.96
N TYR A 108 8.84 9.05 -0.38
CA TYR A 108 7.76 10.04 -0.52
C TYR A 108 7.83 11.17 0.52
N GLY A 109 8.76 11.10 1.48
CA GLY A 109 9.16 12.21 2.33
C GLY A 109 8.13 12.67 3.37
N TYR A 110 7.11 11.87 3.67
CA TYR A 110 6.11 12.23 4.67
C TYR A 110 6.76 12.21 6.08
N PRO A 111 6.70 13.31 6.86
CA PRO A 111 7.26 13.34 8.21
C PRO A 111 6.68 12.24 9.09
N VAL A 112 7.55 11.44 9.73
CA VAL A 112 7.15 10.24 10.49
C VAL A 112 6.18 10.56 11.63
N ASP A 113 6.40 11.67 12.33
CA ASP A 113 5.55 12.15 13.42
C ASP A 113 4.13 12.53 12.95
N LYS A 114 4.00 13.05 11.73
CA LYS A 114 2.72 13.38 11.13
C LYS A 114 2.03 12.15 10.53
N ALA A 115 2.78 11.35 9.77
CA ALA A 115 2.27 10.14 9.12
C ALA A 115 1.76 9.13 10.15
N SER A 116 2.47 8.95 11.27
CA SER A 116 2.06 8.04 12.34
C SER A 116 0.72 8.42 12.97
N ARG A 117 0.45 9.72 13.17
CA ARG A 117 -0.85 10.20 13.67
C ARG A 117 -1.98 9.87 12.71
N VAL A 118 -1.76 10.10 11.41
CA VAL A 118 -2.75 9.78 10.36
C VAL A 118 -2.98 8.26 10.29
N ALA A 119 -1.90 7.47 10.31
CA ALA A 119 -1.98 6.02 10.27
C ALA A 119 -2.76 5.45 11.46
N MET A 120 -2.43 5.89 12.69
CA MET A 120 -3.14 5.44 13.89
C MET A 120 -4.61 5.87 13.89
N GLY A 121 -4.90 7.11 13.47
CA GLY A 121 -6.28 7.59 13.35
C GLY A 121 -7.09 6.76 12.35
N ALA A 122 -6.52 6.44 11.19
CA ALA A 122 -7.17 5.61 10.17
C ALA A 122 -7.43 4.18 10.66
N VAL A 123 -6.45 3.56 11.33
CA VAL A 123 -6.54 2.18 11.82
C VAL A 123 -7.55 2.03 12.95
N ILE A 124 -7.60 2.97 13.90
CA ILE A 124 -8.51 2.89 15.05
C ILE A 124 -9.98 3.14 14.64
N ALA A 125 -10.22 3.93 13.60
CA ALA A 125 -11.56 4.28 13.13
C ALA A 125 -12.18 3.26 12.15
N SER A 126 -11.45 2.20 11.78
CA SER A 126 -11.86 1.20 10.77
C SER A 126 -12.42 -0.08 11.37
#